data_AF-A0A351MSM8-F1
#
_entry.id   AF-A0A351MSM8-F1
#
_cell.length_a   1.000
_cell.length_b   1.000
_cell.length_c   1.000
_cell.angle_alpha   90.00
_cell.angle_beta   90.00
_cell.angle_gamma   90.00
#
_symmetry.space_group_name_H-M   'P 1'
#
loop_
_entity.id
_entity.type
_entity.pdbx_description
1 polymer ?
#
loop_
_entity_poly.entity_id
_entity_poly.type
_entity_poly.pdbx_seq_one_letter_code
_entity_poly.pdbx_strand_id
1 'polypeptide(L)'
;RKLFSGMVPDLKLMALLATLPERNAESIFGGVSAEIEKMGIRMLDARVFLDDHLATEGKMTGWLGGSIDAEEIDFGVKMAREMTRLDIGQSVVVAKGTVIAVEAFEGTDNMLRRCAATGGKEMLLVKAAKHGQDWRFDVPCFGVLTLESMAAGGVRKAALEVDGVILIDKPAVIQRAGELGIALVGFR
;
A
#
# COMPACT_ATOMS: atom_id res chain seq x y z
N ARG A 1 4.31 -15.15 -8.24
CA ARG A 1 3.94 -15.36 -9.68
C ARG A 1 5.09 -14.87 -10.55
N LYS A 2 5.46 -15.54 -11.65
CA LYS A 2 6.47 -15.00 -12.60
C LYS A 2 5.86 -13.83 -13.37
N LEU A 3 6.50 -12.65 -13.39
CA LEU A 3 6.00 -11.45 -14.07
C LEU A 3 5.70 -11.68 -15.57
N PHE A 4 6.42 -12.61 -16.21
CA PHE A 4 6.35 -12.88 -17.65
C PHE A 4 5.86 -14.29 -17.99
N SER A 5 5.10 -14.94 -17.10
CA SER A 5 4.59 -16.28 -17.37
C SER A 5 3.66 -16.28 -18.59
N GLY A 6 4.05 -16.96 -19.66
CA GLY A 6 3.26 -17.07 -20.90
C GLY A 6 3.43 -15.91 -21.89
N MET A 7 4.38 -15.01 -21.64
CA MET A 7 4.69 -13.90 -22.55
C MET A 7 5.92 -14.25 -23.41
N VAL A 8 5.82 -14.02 -24.72
CA VAL A 8 6.98 -14.05 -25.63
C VAL A 8 7.42 -12.61 -25.86
N PRO A 9 8.58 -12.18 -25.32
CA PRO A 9 9.03 -10.80 -25.46
C PRO A 9 9.49 -10.54 -26.90
N ASP A 10 9.09 -9.38 -27.44
CA ASP A 10 9.60 -8.90 -28.73
C ASP A 10 11.01 -8.30 -28.58
N LEU A 11 11.65 -7.97 -29.70
CA LEU A 11 13.00 -7.40 -29.70
C LEU A 11 13.10 -6.11 -28.90
N LYS A 12 12.03 -5.31 -28.89
CA LYS A 12 11.99 -4.03 -28.17
C LYS A 12 11.96 -4.25 -26.65
N LEU A 13 11.11 -5.15 -26.16
CA LEU A 13 11.04 -5.52 -24.76
C LEU A 13 12.35 -6.19 -24.30
N MET A 14 12.96 -7.03 -25.14
CA MET A 14 14.27 -7.63 -24.84
C MET A 14 15.37 -6.57 -24.70
N ALA A 15 15.41 -5.59 -25.61
CA ALA A 15 16.36 -4.48 -25.53
C ALA A 15 16.13 -3.64 -24.28
N LEU A 16 14.87 -3.30 -23.95
CA LEU A 16 14.51 -2.58 -22.73
C LEU A 16 15.00 -3.33 -21.48
N LEU A 17 14.63 -4.61 -21.34
CA LEU A 17 14.98 -5.43 -20.17
C LEU A 17 16.50 -5.59 -19.98
N ALA A 18 17.29 -5.53 -21.06
CA ALA A 18 18.75 -5.59 -21.00
C ALA A 18 19.40 -4.30 -20.46
N THR A 19 18.68 -3.17 -20.50
CA THR A 19 19.17 -1.87 -20.01
C THR A 19 18.83 -1.58 -18.55
N LEU A 20 17.94 -2.38 -17.95
CA LEU A 20 17.48 -2.13 -16.58
C LEU A 20 18.58 -2.46 -15.55
N PRO A 21 18.78 -1.61 -14.52
CA PRO A 21 19.77 -1.87 -13.47
C PRO A 21 19.39 -3.11 -12.65
N GLU A 22 18.09 -3.29 -12.41
CA GLU A 22 17.53 -4.39 -11.63
C GLU A 22 16.26 -4.93 -12.30
N ARG A 23 15.93 -6.19 -12.02
CA ARG A 23 14.72 -6.85 -12.52
C ARG A 23 13.58 -6.79 -11.49
N ASN A 24 13.40 -5.62 -10.90
CA ASN A 24 12.31 -5.34 -9.97
C ASN A 24 11.15 -4.62 -10.69
N ALA A 25 9.99 -4.54 -10.04
CA ALA A 25 8.78 -3.95 -10.64
C ALA A 25 9.01 -2.48 -11.04
N GLU A 26 9.70 -1.73 -10.19
CA GLU A 26 9.95 -0.30 -10.37
C GLU A 26 10.81 0.00 -11.59
N SER A 27 11.94 -0.69 -11.74
CA SER A 27 12.83 -0.56 -12.91
C SER A 27 12.10 -0.96 -14.19
N ILE A 28 11.30 -2.03 -14.14
CA ILE A 28 10.53 -2.50 -15.31
C ILE A 28 9.48 -1.48 -15.73
N PHE A 29 8.64 -1.02 -14.79
CA PHE A 29 7.59 -0.04 -15.10
C PHE A 29 8.14 1.34 -15.45
N GLY A 30 9.24 1.76 -14.81
CA GLY A 30 9.96 2.99 -15.16
C GLY A 30 10.53 2.95 -16.58
N GLY A 31 11.15 1.83 -16.96
CA GLY A 31 11.64 1.61 -18.32
C GLY A 31 10.52 1.64 -19.37
N VAL A 32 9.41 0.95 -19.10
CA VAL A 32 8.24 0.98 -19.99
C VAL A 32 7.66 2.40 -20.10
N SER A 33 7.56 3.12 -18.99
CA SER A 33 7.07 4.51 -18.96
C SER A 33 7.95 5.43 -19.80
N ALA A 34 9.27 5.31 -19.69
CA ALA A 34 10.22 6.07 -20.50
C ALA A 34 10.10 5.75 -22.00
N GLU A 35 9.86 4.49 -22.37
CA GLU A 35 9.63 4.11 -23.76
C GLU A 35 8.32 4.67 -24.34
N ILE A 36 7.27 4.80 -23.52
CA ILE A 36 6.01 5.45 -23.90
C ILE A 36 6.24 6.95 -24.11
N GLU A 37 6.96 7.61 -23.21
CA GLU A 37 7.26 9.04 -23.31
C GLU A 37 8.13 9.39 -24.52
N LYS A 38 9.05 8.51 -24.92
CA LYS A 38 9.81 8.65 -26.19
C LYS A 38 8.93 8.68 -27.43
N MET A 39 7.72 8.13 -27.37
CA MET A 39 6.75 8.20 -28.47
C MET A 39 5.93 9.51 -28.46
N GLY A 40 6.23 10.44 -27.55
CA GLY A 40 5.48 11.69 -27.39
C GLY A 40 4.18 11.53 -26.59
N ILE A 41 3.98 10.38 -25.94
CA ILE A 41 2.80 10.12 -25.10
C ILE A 41 3.13 10.51 -23.67
N ARG A 42 2.44 11.53 -23.14
CA ARG A 42 2.61 11.97 -21.76
C ARG A 42 1.95 10.97 -20.81
N MET A 43 2.76 10.38 -19.93
CA MET A 43 2.25 9.61 -18.80
C MET A 43 1.74 10.57 -17.71
N LEU A 44 0.54 10.32 -17.20
CA LEU A 44 -0.05 11.12 -16.13
C LEU A 44 0.16 10.44 -14.77
N ASP A 45 0.08 11.23 -13.71
CA ASP A 45 -0.06 10.73 -12.35
C ASP A 45 -1.35 9.90 -12.25
N ALA A 46 -1.26 8.69 -11.71
CA ALA A 46 -2.40 7.78 -11.59
C ALA A 46 -3.49 8.31 -10.64
N ARG A 47 -3.19 9.34 -9.83
CA ARG A 47 -4.10 9.96 -8.86
C ARG A 47 -4.88 11.14 -9.42
N VAL A 48 -4.54 11.67 -10.60
CA VAL A 48 -4.98 12.99 -11.10
C VAL A 48 -6.50 13.20 -11.22
N PHE A 49 -7.31 12.15 -11.13
CA PHE A 49 -8.78 12.22 -11.12
C PHE A 49 -9.40 11.47 -9.94
N LEU A 50 -8.61 11.20 -8.89
CA LEU A 50 -8.96 10.36 -7.77
C LEU A 50 -8.89 11.11 -6.43
N ASP A 51 -8.93 12.44 -6.44
CA ASP A 51 -8.86 13.27 -5.22
C ASP A 51 -9.86 12.80 -4.15
N ASP A 52 -11.11 12.55 -4.54
CA ASP A 52 -12.17 12.05 -3.66
C ASP A 52 -11.94 10.61 -3.17
N HIS A 53 -11.03 9.88 -3.81
CA HIS A 53 -10.64 8.52 -3.49
C HIS A 53 -9.31 8.41 -2.75
N LEU A 54 -8.57 9.50 -2.53
CA LEU A 54 -7.34 9.47 -1.73
C LEU A 54 -7.65 9.39 -0.23
N ALA A 55 -6.70 8.85 0.53
CA ALA A 55 -6.73 8.91 1.99
C ALA A 55 -6.76 10.38 2.44
N THR A 56 -7.69 10.71 3.34
CA THR A 56 -7.86 12.08 3.85
C THR A 56 -7.34 12.20 5.26
N GLU A 57 -6.81 13.39 5.58
CA GLU A 57 -6.20 13.69 6.87
C GLU A 57 -7.14 13.46 8.05
N GLY A 58 -6.60 12.88 9.12
CA GLY A 58 -7.36 12.60 10.33
C GLY A 58 -8.35 11.45 10.16
N LYS A 59 -9.43 11.48 10.93
CA LYS A 59 -10.34 10.33 11.07
C LYS A 59 -11.20 10.18 9.82
N MET A 60 -11.09 9.03 9.16
CA MET A 60 -11.97 8.66 8.03
C MET A 60 -13.18 7.84 8.48
N THR A 61 -13.05 7.07 9.58
CA THR A 61 -14.15 6.33 10.20
C THR A 61 -14.23 6.61 11.71
N GLY A 62 -15.32 6.16 12.34
CA GLY A 62 -15.49 6.24 13.80
C GLY A 62 -14.61 5.26 14.57
N TRP A 63 -14.48 5.47 15.88
CA TRP A 63 -13.63 4.65 16.77
C TRP A 63 -14.35 3.47 17.42
N LEU A 64 -15.14 2.70 16.67
CA LEU A 64 -15.74 1.47 17.21
C LEU A 64 -14.67 0.48 17.71
N GLY A 65 -13.44 0.55 17.17
CA GLY A 65 -12.26 -0.18 17.63
C GLY A 65 -11.35 0.55 18.63
N GLY A 66 -11.79 1.67 19.22
CA GLY A 66 -11.02 2.53 20.13
C GLY A 66 -10.06 3.48 19.42
N SER A 67 -9.60 4.54 20.10
CA SER A 67 -8.66 5.53 19.54
C SER A 67 -7.34 4.88 19.11
N ILE A 68 -6.71 5.43 18.07
CA ILE A 68 -5.30 5.16 17.77
C ILE A 68 -4.46 6.21 18.49
N ASP A 69 -3.46 5.75 19.23
CA ASP A 69 -2.48 6.61 19.89
C ASP A 69 -1.54 7.23 18.84
N ALA A 70 -1.21 8.51 19.00
CA ALA A 70 -0.25 9.19 18.14
C ALA A 70 1.12 8.51 18.18
N GLU A 71 1.56 8.05 19.36
CA GLU A 71 2.85 7.37 19.50
C GLU A 71 2.92 6.05 18.70
N GLU A 72 1.80 5.33 18.62
CA GLU A 72 1.71 4.09 17.84
C GLU A 72 1.69 4.36 16.33
N ILE A 73 1.04 5.46 15.90
CA ILE A 73 1.12 5.94 14.52
C ILE A 73 2.56 6.30 14.19
N ASP A 74 3.21 7.13 14.99
CA ASP A 74 4.58 7.60 14.74
C ASP A 74 5.56 6.42 14.64
N PHE A 75 5.43 5.44 15.53
CA PHE A 75 6.20 4.20 15.45
C PHE A 75 5.93 3.42 14.15
N GLY A 76 4.66 3.20 13.81
CA GLY A 76 4.28 2.48 12.60
C GLY A 76 4.71 3.19 11.31
N VAL A 77 4.60 4.53 11.26
CA VAL A 77 5.05 5.36 10.13
C VAL A 77 6.55 5.27 9.97
N LYS A 78 7.32 5.37 11.07
CA LYS A 78 8.77 5.17 11.04
C LYS A 78 9.14 3.81 10.44
N MET A 79 8.47 2.74 10.85
CA MET A 79 8.74 1.40 10.33
C MET A 79 8.34 1.24 8.85
N ALA A 80 7.18 1.78 8.46
CA ALA A 80 6.72 1.76 7.07
C ALA A 80 7.68 2.53 6.13
N ARG A 81 8.17 3.70 6.56
CA ARG A 81 9.14 4.52 5.81
C ARG A 81 10.49 3.80 5.66
N GLU A 82 11.00 3.13 6.69
CA GLU A 82 12.25 2.36 6.57
C GLU A 82 12.10 1.14 5.67
N MET A 83 10.97 0.43 5.75
CA MET A 83 10.70 -0.73 4.88
C MET A 83 10.56 -0.31 3.41
N THR A 84 9.85 0.78 3.14
CA THR A 84 9.69 1.30 1.78
C THR A 84 11.01 1.81 1.21
N ARG A 85 11.89 2.41 2.03
CA ARG A 85 13.24 2.81 1.62
C ARG A 85 14.12 1.63 1.18
N LEU A 86 13.81 0.42 1.63
CA LEU A 86 14.52 -0.81 1.27
C LEU A 86 13.83 -1.59 0.14
N ASP A 87 12.78 -1.04 -0.48
CA ASP A 87 12.00 -1.68 -1.55
C ASP A 87 11.41 -3.05 -1.19
N ILE A 88 11.10 -3.27 0.09
CA ILE A 88 10.53 -4.54 0.58
C ILE A 88 9.01 -4.57 0.34
N GLY A 89 8.30 -3.53 0.77
CA GLY A 89 6.84 -3.44 0.74
C GLY A 89 6.35 -2.07 1.18
N GLN A 90 5.04 -1.87 1.23
CA GLN A 90 4.40 -0.57 1.53
C GLN A 90 3.58 -0.57 2.84
N SER A 91 3.29 -1.74 3.39
CA SER A 91 2.52 -1.90 4.62
C SER A 91 3.28 -2.60 5.76
N VAL A 92 3.03 -2.17 7.00
CA VAL A 92 3.50 -2.82 8.23
C VAL A 92 2.34 -2.94 9.22
N VAL A 93 2.32 -4.00 10.03
CA VAL A 93 1.42 -4.11 11.18
C VAL A 93 2.25 -4.00 12.45
N VAL A 94 1.87 -3.08 13.33
CA VAL A 94 2.51 -2.84 14.62
C VAL A 94 1.51 -3.05 15.76
N ALA A 95 2.02 -3.33 16.95
CA ALA A 95 1.25 -3.31 18.19
C ALA A 95 2.17 -2.99 19.37
N LYS A 96 1.85 -1.94 20.13
CA LYS A 96 2.55 -1.53 21.36
C LYS A 96 4.05 -1.38 21.13
N GLY A 97 4.42 -0.64 20.10
CA GLY A 97 5.82 -0.42 19.73
C GLY A 97 6.57 -1.67 19.21
N THR A 98 5.85 -2.72 18.81
CA THR A 98 6.44 -3.95 18.23
C THR A 98 5.94 -4.17 16.81
N VAL A 99 6.84 -4.53 15.90
CA VAL A 99 6.47 -4.95 14.53
C VAL A 99 5.93 -6.37 14.58
N ILE A 100 4.69 -6.56 14.15
CA ILE A 100 3.99 -7.85 14.09
C ILE A 100 4.12 -8.49 12.71
N ALA A 101 3.98 -7.69 11.65
CA ALA A 101 4.12 -8.15 10.28
C ALA A 101 4.63 -7.03 9.37
N VAL A 102 5.40 -7.42 8.37
CA VAL A 102 5.99 -6.55 7.34
C VAL A 102 5.53 -7.11 6.00
N GLU A 103 4.95 -6.28 5.15
CA GLU A 103 4.58 -6.69 3.79
C GLU A 103 5.84 -6.92 2.96
N ALA A 104 5.84 -7.99 2.17
CA ALA A 104 6.83 -8.18 1.12
C ALA A 104 6.14 -8.73 -0.15
N PHE A 105 6.78 -9.65 -0.85
CA PHE A 105 6.30 -10.20 -2.11
C PHE A 105 4.95 -10.94 -2.00
N GLU A 106 4.52 -11.35 -0.80
CA GLU A 106 3.22 -12.00 -0.61
C GLU A 106 2.02 -11.06 -0.77
N GLY A 107 2.24 -9.74 -0.65
CA GLY A 107 1.23 -8.70 -0.71
C GLY A 107 0.44 -8.50 0.60
N THR A 108 -0.17 -7.31 0.72
CA THR A 108 -0.85 -6.82 1.94
C THR A 108 -1.86 -7.82 2.51
N ASP A 109 -2.71 -8.42 1.68
CA ASP A 109 -3.79 -9.30 2.17
C ASP A 109 -3.26 -10.59 2.81
N ASN A 110 -2.21 -11.18 2.24
CA ASN A 110 -1.59 -12.38 2.82
C ASN A 110 -0.85 -12.06 4.10
N MET A 111 -0.17 -10.90 4.16
CA MET A 111 0.45 -10.36 5.37
C MET A 111 -0.59 -10.17 6.49
N LEU A 112 -1.76 -9.60 6.17
CA LEU A 112 -2.83 -9.38 7.14
C LEU A 112 -3.41 -10.70 7.66
N ARG A 113 -3.70 -11.67 6.79
CA ARG A 113 -4.26 -12.97 7.21
C ARG A 113 -3.35 -13.71 8.19
N ARG A 114 -2.02 -13.65 8.00
CA ARG A 114 -1.07 -14.30 8.94
C ARG A 114 -0.94 -13.58 10.28
N CYS A 115 -1.41 -12.34 10.42
CA CYS A 115 -1.43 -11.65 11.71
C CYS A 115 -2.29 -12.39 12.75
N ALA A 116 -3.30 -13.14 12.31
CA ALA A 116 -4.16 -13.94 13.20
C ALA A 116 -3.37 -14.96 14.05
N ALA A 117 -2.27 -15.48 13.53
CA ALA A 117 -1.43 -16.47 14.22
C ALA A 117 -0.52 -15.85 15.30
N THR A 118 -0.40 -14.52 15.34
CA THR A 118 0.54 -13.83 16.25
C THR A 118 -0.02 -13.60 17.65
N GLY A 119 -1.34 -13.64 17.81
CA GLY A 119 -2.02 -13.30 19.07
C GLY A 119 -1.89 -11.81 19.47
N GLY A 120 -1.40 -10.96 18.56
CA GLY A 120 -1.28 -9.52 18.78
C GLY A 120 -2.62 -8.88 19.13
N LYS A 121 -2.63 -8.04 20.16
CA LYS A 121 -3.78 -7.19 20.52
C LYS A 121 -3.52 -5.78 20.06
N GLU A 122 -4.59 -5.05 19.75
CA GLU A 122 -4.51 -3.62 19.40
C GLU A 122 -3.64 -3.33 18.17
N MET A 123 -3.60 -4.27 17.22
CA MET A 123 -2.81 -4.15 16.00
C MET A 123 -3.26 -2.99 15.12
N LEU A 124 -2.28 -2.23 14.65
CA LEU A 124 -2.40 -1.12 13.72
C LEU A 124 -1.66 -1.45 12.41
N LEU A 125 -2.40 -1.45 11.31
CA LEU A 125 -1.81 -1.43 9.97
C LEU A 125 -1.35 0.00 9.67
N VAL A 126 -0.12 0.19 9.18
CA VAL A 126 0.32 1.45 8.58
C VAL A 126 0.70 1.19 7.13
N LYS A 127 0.16 1.99 6.22
CA LYS A 127 0.44 1.91 4.78
C LYS A 127 0.94 3.26 4.27
N ALA A 128 2.14 3.24 3.68
CA ALA A 128 2.84 4.41 3.16
C ALA A 128 3.27 4.19 1.71
N ALA A 129 3.34 5.27 0.95
CA ALA A 129 3.99 5.31 -0.35
C ALA A 129 5.51 5.23 -0.20
N LYS A 130 6.18 4.77 -1.26
CA LYS A 130 7.62 4.70 -1.28
C LYS A 130 8.27 6.08 -1.26
N HIS A 131 9.47 6.16 -0.71
CA HIS A 131 10.27 7.35 -0.88
C HIS A 131 10.64 7.52 -2.36
N GLY A 132 10.37 8.71 -2.93
CA GLY A 132 10.60 8.94 -4.36
C GLY A 132 9.62 8.21 -5.28
N GLN A 133 8.44 7.80 -4.77
CA GLN A 133 7.39 7.10 -5.52
C GLN A 133 7.17 7.72 -6.91
N ASP A 134 7.29 6.88 -7.95
CA ASP A 134 6.75 7.21 -9.25
C ASP A 134 5.24 7.10 -9.19
N TRP A 135 4.54 8.24 -9.28
CA TRP A 135 3.09 8.28 -9.15
C TRP A 135 2.34 7.84 -10.42
N ARG A 136 3.05 7.54 -11.51
CA ARG A 136 2.45 7.06 -12.76
C ARG A 136 2.01 5.60 -12.66
N PHE A 137 2.59 4.83 -11.74
CA PHE A 137 2.30 3.41 -11.53
C PHE A 137 2.57 2.98 -10.08
N ASP A 138 2.11 1.80 -9.69
CA ASP A 138 2.39 1.21 -8.37
C ASP A 138 2.01 2.10 -7.17
N VAL A 139 0.95 2.91 -7.33
CA VAL A 139 0.41 3.72 -6.24
C VAL A 139 -0.22 2.80 -5.18
N PRO A 140 0.12 2.96 -3.89
CA PRO A 140 -0.47 2.16 -2.83
C PRO A 140 -1.99 2.19 -2.86
N CYS A 141 -2.60 1.01 -2.82
CA CYS A 141 -4.06 0.87 -2.82
C CYS A 141 -4.55 0.22 -1.51
N PHE A 142 -5.74 0.63 -1.08
CA PHE A 142 -6.47 0.08 0.06
C PHE A 142 -7.93 -0.12 -0.33
N GLY A 143 -8.48 -1.31 -0.15
CA GLY A 143 -9.85 -1.62 -0.60
C GLY A 143 -10.63 -2.49 0.38
N VAL A 144 -11.86 -2.83 -0.01
CA VAL A 144 -12.76 -3.71 0.76
C VAL A 144 -12.10 -5.06 1.09
N LEU A 145 -11.38 -5.66 0.14
CA LEU A 145 -10.67 -6.91 0.37
C LEU A 145 -9.58 -6.79 1.45
N THR A 146 -8.92 -5.63 1.53
CA THR A 146 -7.93 -5.35 2.58
C THR A 146 -8.60 -5.25 3.95
N LEU A 147 -9.77 -4.61 4.04
CA LEU A 147 -10.57 -4.59 5.28
C LEU A 147 -10.99 -5.99 5.73
N GLU A 148 -11.41 -6.84 4.80
CA GLU A 148 -11.78 -8.24 5.12
C GLU A 148 -10.56 -9.04 5.59
N SER A 149 -9.40 -8.82 4.97
CA SER A 149 -8.14 -9.43 5.37
C SER A 149 -7.68 -8.92 6.74
N MET A 150 -7.86 -7.64 7.05
CA MET A 150 -7.64 -7.07 8.39
C MET A 150 -8.58 -7.74 9.41
N ALA A 151 -9.87 -7.85 9.08
CA ALA A 151 -10.86 -8.47 9.95
C ALA A 151 -10.47 -9.91 10.33
N ALA A 152 -10.14 -10.72 9.31
CA ALA A 152 -9.67 -12.09 9.46
C ALA A 152 -8.33 -12.18 10.22
N GLY A 153 -7.44 -11.22 10.02
CA GLY A 153 -6.14 -11.10 10.68
C GLY A 153 -6.18 -10.60 12.12
N GLY A 154 -7.35 -10.21 12.64
CA GLY A 154 -7.47 -9.58 13.97
C GLY A 154 -7.02 -8.11 14.03
N VAL A 155 -6.71 -7.48 12.89
CA VAL A 155 -6.32 -6.07 12.80
C VAL A 155 -7.59 -5.22 12.74
N ARG A 156 -7.68 -4.17 13.57
CA ARG A 156 -8.90 -3.34 13.69
C ARG A 156 -8.65 -1.85 13.48
N LYS A 157 -7.40 -1.46 13.21
CA LYS A 157 -6.98 -0.07 13.04
C LYS A 157 -6.07 0.02 11.82
N ALA A 158 -6.23 1.07 11.00
CA ALA A 158 -5.28 1.39 9.94
C ALA A 158 -4.98 2.89 9.87
N ALA A 159 -3.71 3.22 9.68
CA ALA A 159 -3.20 4.53 9.34
C ALA A 159 -2.72 4.53 7.88
N LEU A 160 -3.25 5.43 7.05
CA LEU A 160 -2.97 5.51 5.62
C LEU A 160 -2.33 6.87 5.29
N GLU A 161 -1.28 6.88 4.47
CA GLU A 161 -0.63 8.14 4.07
C GLU A 161 -1.58 8.99 3.21
N VAL A 162 -1.82 10.22 3.66
CA VAL A 162 -2.64 11.22 2.96
C VAL A 162 -2.04 11.52 1.59
N ASP A 163 -2.89 11.61 0.58
CA ASP A 163 -2.53 11.79 -0.84
C ASP A 163 -1.64 10.68 -1.45
N GLY A 164 -1.15 9.74 -0.65
CA GLY A 164 -0.26 8.65 -1.07
C GLY A 164 -0.96 7.30 -1.23
N VAL A 165 -2.15 7.12 -0.65
CA VAL A 165 -2.92 5.87 -0.71
C VAL A 165 -4.27 6.09 -1.39
N ILE A 166 -4.55 5.32 -2.44
CA ILE A 166 -5.85 5.27 -3.11
C ILE A 166 -6.78 4.31 -2.37
N LEU A 167 -7.97 4.78 -1.98
CA LEU A 167 -9.07 3.94 -1.50
C LEU A 167 -9.92 3.49 -2.69
N ILE A 168 -9.82 2.20 -3.03
CA ILE A 168 -10.61 1.58 -4.11
C ILE A 168 -12.08 1.58 -3.71
N ASP A 169 -12.88 2.44 -4.34
CA ASP A 169 -14.25 2.75 -3.93
C ASP A 169 -14.31 3.23 -2.46
N LYS A 170 -13.87 4.48 -2.24
CA LYS A 170 -13.80 5.08 -0.90
C LYS A 170 -15.14 4.99 -0.16
N PRO A 171 -16.31 5.33 -0.76
CA PRO A 171 -17.60 5.15 -0.09
C PRO A 171 -17.82 3.72 0.42
N ALA A 172 -17.56 2.69 -0.40
CA ALA A 172 -17.70 1.30 0.01
C ALA A 172 -16.70 0.91 1.12
N VAL A 173 -15.47 1.40 1.05
CA VAL A 173 -14.44 1.19 2.09
C VAL A 173 -14.90 1.76 3.43
N ILE A 174 -15.37 3.01 3.45
CA ILE A 174 -15.83 3.66 4.70
C ILE A 174 -17.04 2.92 5.30
N GLN A 175 -18.02 2.57 4.47
CA GLN A 175 -19.19 1.81 4.90
C GLN A 175 -18.77 0.46 5.50
N ARG A 176 -17.96 -0.31 4.77
CA ARG A 176 -17.53 -1.65 5.19
C ARG A 176 -16.66 -1.61 6.43
N ALA A 177 -15.80 -0.61 6.56
CA ALA A 177 -15.01 -0.41 7.77
C ALA A 177 -15.91 -0.17 9.00
N GLY A 178 -16.99 0.59 8.84
CA GLY A 178 -18.02 0.76 9.88
C GLY A 178 -18.66 -0.57 10.31
N GLU A 179 -19.09 -1.40 9.35
CA GLU A 179 -19.68 -2.72 9.61
C GLU A 179 -18.73 -3.68 10.33
N LEU A 180 -17.44 -3.62 9.99
CA LEU A 180 -16.40 -4.48 10.57
C LEU A 180 -15.81 -3.91 11.89
N GLY A 181 -16.22 -2.71 12.29
CA GLY A 181 -15.65 -2.01 13.45
C GLY A 181 -14.17 -1.64 13.28
N ILE A 182 -13.74 -1.35 12.05
CA ILE A 182 -12.36 -0.98 11.71
C ILE A 182 -12.22 0.54 11.69
N ALA A 183 -11.23 1.04 12.44
CA ALA A 183 -10.90 2.46 12.48
C ALA A 183 -9.86 2.81 11.40
N LEU A 184 -10.13 3.86 10.62
CA LEU A 184 -9.25 4.38 9.58
C LEU A 184 -8.85 5.83 9.89
N VAL A 185 -7.56 6.13 9.81
CA VAL A 185 -7.00 7.47 10.02
C VAL A 185 -5.99 7.80 8.91
N GLY A 186 -6.00 9.04 8.43
CA GLY A 186 -4.96 9.57 7.55
C GLY A 186 -3.83 10.25 8.33
N PHE A 187 -2.59 9.96 7.96
CA PHE A 187 -1.38 10.60 8.50
C PHE A 187 -0.56 11.27 7.39
N ARG A 188 0.34 12.19 7.77
CA ARG A 188 1.32 12.83 6.88
C ARG A 188 2.74 12.32 7.17
#